data_AF-A0A644YZI0-F1
#
_entry.id   AF-A0A644YZI0-F1
#
_cell.length_a   1.000
_cell.length_b   1.000
_cell.length_c   1.000
_cell.angle_alpha   90.00
_cell.angle_beta   90.00
_cell.angle_gamma   90.00
#
_symmetry.space_group_name_H-M   'P 1'
#
loop_
_entity.id
_entity.type
_entity.pdbx_description
1 polymer ?
#
loop_
_entity_poly.entity_id
_entity_poly.type
_entity_poly.pdbx_seq_one_letter_code
_entity_poly.pdbx_strand_id
1 'polypeptide(L)' 'MTGGGPHGTTRVLVQYIYETGFKYYKMGYSAAMSYILFLIILLVSVLQYTLLGRRENT' A
#
# COMPACT_ATOMS: atom_id res chain seq x y z
N MET A 1 5.53 -14.98 18.80
CA MET A 1 4.51 -15.81 18.11
C MET A 1 3.34 -14.94 17.62
N THR A 2 3.55 -14.03 16.66
CA THR A 2 2.45 -13.42 15.88
C THR A 2 2.72 -13.54 14.39
N GLY A 3 3.30 -14.68 14.00
CA GLY A 3 3.58 -15.07 12.62
C GLY A 3 2.28 -15.34 11.89
N GLY A 4 1.69 -14.27 11.35
CA GLY A 4 0.67 -14.18 10.30
C GLY A 4 -0.21 -15.41 10.08
N GLY A 5 -1.52 -15.24 10.29
CA GLY A 5 -2.51 -16.29 10.04
C GLY A 5 -2.48 -16.86 8.60
N PRO A 6 -3.19 -17.98 8.36
CA PRO A 6 -2.94 -18.97 7.29
C PRO A 6 -2.90 -18.52 5.82
N HIS A 7 -3.09 -17.24 5.54
CA HIS A 7 -3.05 -16.69 4.19
C HIS A 7 -2.31 -15.36 4.08
N GLY A 8 -1.48 -14.99 5.05
CA GLY A 8 -0.80 -13.69 5.02
C GLY A 8 -1.77 -12.51 4.94
N THR A 9 -3.05 -12.72 5.26
CA THR A 9 -4.15 -11.74 5.17
C THR A 9 -3.89 -10.50 6.02
N THR A 10 -3.06 -10.63 7.06
CA THR A 10 -2.65 -9.53 7.94
C THR A 10 -1.38 -8.81 7.46
N ARG A 11 -0.72 -9.30 6.40
CA ARG A 11 0.52 -8.70 5.90
C ARG A 11 0.16 -7.58 4.95
N VAL A 12 0.18 -6.36 5.49
CA VAL A 12 -0.03 -5.14 4.70
C VAL A 12 1.00 -5.06 3.58
N LEU A 13 0.62 -4.51 2.41
CA LEU A 13 1.52 -4.38 1.24
C LEU A 13 2.84 -3.67 1.63
N VAL A 14 2.75 -2.69 2.53
CA VAL A 14 3.88 -1.95 3.12
C VAL A 14 4.85 -2.87 3.85
N GLN A 15 4.37 -3.88 4.57
CA GLN A 15 5.21 -4.85 5.29
C GLN A 15 6.00 -5.73 4.30
N TYR A 16 5.40 -6.07 3.15
CA TYR A 16 6.11 -6.79 2.08
C TYR A 16 7.23 -5.95 1.46
N ILE A 17 6.97 -4.66 1.21
CA ILE A 17 7.96 -3.71 0.68
C ILE A 17 9.13 -3.53 1.66
N TYR A 18 8.81 -3.36 2.95
CA TYR A 18 9.80 -3.24 4.02
C TYR A 18 10.70 -4.47 4.09
N GLU A 19 10.10 -5.67 4.11
CA GLU A 19 10.86 -6.90 4.15
C GLU A 19 11.73 -7.06 2.90
N THR A 20 11.20 -6.79 1.71
CA THR A 20 11.95 -6.89 0.45
C THR A 20 13.10 -5.89 0.37
N GLY A 21 12.92 -4.69 0.93
CA GLY A 21 13.92 -3.62 0.85
C GLY A 21 15.03 -3.82 1.86
N PHE A 22 14.65 -4.02 3.11
CA PHE A 22 15.59 -4.06 4.24
C PHE A 22 16.11 -5.47 4.55
N LYS A 23 15.29 -6.52 4.40
CA LYS A 23 15.69 -7.91 4.73
C LYS A 23 16.38 -8.61 3.57
N TYR A 24 15.92 -8.37 2.34
CA TYR A 24 16.49 -8.97 1.13
C TYR A 24 17.47 -8.04 0.39
N TYR A 25 17.75 -6.85 0.94
CA TYR A 25 18.63 -5.82 0.36
C TYR A 25 18.27 -5.41 -1.08
N LYS A 26 17.04 -5.68 -1.54
CA LYS A 26 16.54 -5.32 -2.88
C LYS A 26 15.91 -3.93 -2.86
N MET A 27 16.70 -2.93 -2.44
CA MET A 27 16.25 -1.56 -2.24
C MET A 27 15.62 -0.95 -3.51
N GLY A 28 16.21 -1.17 -4.69
CA GLY A 28 15.67 -0.65 -5.96
C GLY A 28 14.30 -1.23 -6.33
N TYR A 29 14.10 -2.53 -6.11
CA TYR A 29 12.84 -3.20 -6.39
C TYR A 29 11.74 -2.77 -5.40
N SER A 30 12.10 -2.64 -4.12
CA SER A 30 11.18 -2.11 -3.10
C SER A 30 10.81 -0.65 -3.33
N ALA A 31 11.76 0.18 -3.80
CA ALA A 31 11.47 1.57 -4.16
C ALA A 31 10.42 1.65 -5.29
N ALA A 32 10.56 0.82 -6.34
CA ALA A 32 9.57 0.75 -7.41
C ALA A 32 8.19 0.33 -6.90
N MET A 33 8.12 -0.67 -6.01
CA MET A 33 6.86 -1.10 -5.38
C MET A 33 6.23 0.00 -4.52
N SER A 34 7.01 0.80 -3.80
CA SER A 34 6.51 1.96 -3.04
C SER A 34 5.89 3.02 -3.94
N TYR A 35 6.52 3.33 -5.08
CA TYR A 35 5.97 4.28 -6.06
C TYR A 35 4.67 3.78 -6.68
N ILE A 36 4.57 2.48 -6.99
CA ILE A 36 3.32 1.88 -7.48
C ILE A 36 2.22 1.99 -6.43
N LEU A 37 2.52 1.64 -5.18
CA LEU A 37 1.56 1.76 -4.07
C LEU A 37 1.12 3.21 -3.89
N PHE A 38 2.04 4.17 -3.98
CA PHE A 38 1.73 5.60 -3.92
C PHE A 38 0.78 6.02 -5.03
N LEU A 39 1.02 5.58 -6.28
CA LEU A 39 0.13 5.88 -7.40
C LEU A 39 -1.27 5.27 -7.21
N ILE A 40 -1.36 4.05 -6.69
CA ILE A 40 -2.66 3.42 -6.37
C ILE A 40 -3.40 4.25 -5.32
N ILE A 41 -2.74 4.63 -4.23
CA ILE A 41 -3.34 5.46 -3.18
C ILE A 41 -3.75 6.80 -3.76
N LEU A 42 -2.91 7.45 -4.57
CA LEU A 42 -3.20 8.73 -5.19
C LEU A 42 -4.42 8.64 -6.11
N LEU A 43 -4.51 7.62 -6.96
CA LEU A 43 -5.66 7.39 -7.82
C LEU A 43 -6.94 7.15 -6.99
N VAL A 44 -6.85 6.31 -5.96
CA VAL A 44 -7.97 6.05 -5.06
C VAL A 44 -8.36 7.31 -4.30
N SER A 45 -7.41 8.12 -3.83
CA SER A 45 -7.67 9.39 -3.14
C SER A 45 -8.31 10.42 -4.07
N VAL A 46 -7.85 10.55 -5.31
CA VAL A 46 -8.47 11.45 -6.31
C VAL A 46 -9.87 10.98 -6.68
N LEU A 47 -10.05 9.67 -6.88
CA LEU A 47 -11.35 9.07 -7.18
C LEU A 47 -12.31 9.21 -5.99
N GLN A 48 -11.83 8.96 -4.77
CA GLN A 48 -12.56 9.18 -3.54
C GLN A 48 -12.91 10.65 -3.39
N TYR A 49 -11.99 11.58 -3.59
CA TYR A 49 -12.26 13.02 -3.48
C TYR A 49 -13.29 13.49 -4.51
N THR A 50 -13.22 12.99 -5.74
CA THR A 50 -14.17 13.34 -6.82
C THR A 50 -15.57 12.73 -6.59
N LEU A 51 -15.65 11.50 -6.08
CA LEU A 51 -16.93 10.83 -5.80
C LEU A 51 -17.54 11.24 -4.45
N LEU A 52 -16.70 11.48 -3.43
CA LEU A 52 -17.09 11.80 -2.05
C LEU A 52 -17.28 13.30 -1.84
N GLY A 53 -16.54 14.17 -2.55
CA GLY A 53 -16.79 15.62 -2.58
C GLY A 53 -18.18 15.99 -3.11
N ARG A 54 -18.90 15.00 -3.67
CA ARG A 54 -20.30 15.09 -4.08
C ARG A 54 -21.30 14.84 -2.93
N ARG A 55 -20.82 14.44 -1.74
CA ARG A 55 -21.65 14.15 -0.55
C ARG A 55 -21.53 15.21 0.56
N GLU A 56 -20.65 16.20 0.40
CA GLU A 56 -20.55 17.35 1.32
C GLU A 56 -21.42 18.54 0.84
N ASN A 57 -22.63 18.25 0.35
CA ASN A 57 -23.60 19.26 -0.11
C ASN A 57 -25.04 18.83 0.19
N THR A 58 -25.26 18.17 1.34
CA THR A 58 -26.60 17.95 1.92
C THR A 58 -26.58 18.26 3.40
#